data_AF-A0AAJ2NSF1-F1
#
_entry.id   AF-A0AAJ2NSF1-F1
#
_cell.length_a   1.000
_cell.length_b   1.000
_cell.length_c   1.000
_cell.angle_alpha   90.00
_cell.angle_beta   90.00
_cell.angle_gamma   90.00
#
_symmetry.space_group_name_H-M   'P 1'
#
loop_
_entity.id
_entity.type
_entity.pdbx_description
1 polymer ?
#
loop_
_entity_poly.entity_id
_entity_poly.type
_entity_poly.pdbx_seq_one_letter_code
_entity_poly.pdbx_strand_id
1 'polypeptide(L)' 'VAMPSKRTPDGEFRDIAHPINSGTRGKIQEAVLAEYHRLGELEVEFEEAGAS' A
#
# COMPACT_ATOMS: atom_id res chain seq x y z
N VAL A 1 -0.65 4.71 -1.45
CA VAL A 1 0.31 3.88 -0.68
C VAL A 1 0.92 4.74 0.41
N ALA A 2 0.66 4.40 1.67
CA ALA A 2 1.23 5.11 2.81
C ALA A 2 2.66 4.62 3.09
N MET A 3 3.51 5.50 3.61
CA MET A 3 4.86 5.17 4.04
C MET A 3 4.85 4.71 5.52
N PRO A 4 5.87 3.96 5.97
CA PRO A 4 5.96 3.55 7.37
C PRO A 4 6.23 4.78 8.25
N SER A 5 5.35 5.02 9.22
CA SER A 5 5.42 6.18 10.11
C SER A 5 5.63 5.78 11.57
N LYS A 6 6.22 6.68 12.36
CA LYS A 6 6.43 6.50 13.79
C LYS A 6 6.05 7.76 14.55
N ARG A 7 5.47 7.54 15.73
CA ARG A 7 5.14 8.61 16.66
C ARG A 7 6.42 9.18 17.29
N THR A 8 6.56 10.49 17.25
CA THR A 8 7.66 11.24 17.85
C THR A 8 7.37 11.57 19.33
N PRO A 9 8.38 11.94 20.15
CA PRO A 9 8.18 12.22 21.58
C PRO A 9 7.23 13.39 21.88
N ASP A 10 7.14 14.36 20.99
CA ASP A 10 6.18 15.47 20.97
C ASP A 10 4.77 15.06 20.51
N GLY A 11 4.59 13.81 20.08
CA GLY A 11 3.30 13.19 19.83
C GLY A 11 2.82 13.19 18.38
N GLU A 12 3.56 13.81 17.46
CA GLU A 12 3.29 13.81 16.02
C GLU A 12 3.66 12.46 15.37
N PHE A 13 3.16 12.20 14.16
CA PHE A 13 3.61 11.07 13.35
C PHE A 13 4.44 11.56 12.18
N ARG A 14 5.60 10.94 11.98
CA ARG A 14 6.48 11.23 10.85
C ARG A 14 6.86 9.95 10.14
N ASP A 15 6.91 10.01 8.81
CA ASP A 15 7.39 8.90 7.99
C ASP A 15 8.87 8.63 8.30
N ILE A 16 9.19 7.38 8.61
CA ILE A 16 10.56 6.91 8.86
C ILE A 16 11.31 6.76 7.53
N ALA A 17 10.61 6.31 6.50
CA ALA A 17 11.15 6.14 5.16
C ALA A 17 10.22 6.81 4.15
N HIS A 18 10.71 7.80 3.42
CA HIS A 18 9.96 8.45 2.36
C HIS A 18 10.82 8.63 1.09
N PRO A 19 10.22 8.57 -0.11
CA PRO A 19 10.94 8.82 -1.35
C PRO A 19 11.31 10.29 -1.49
N ILE A 20 12.55 10.58 -1.88
CA ILE A 20 13.07 11.96 -2.05
C ILE A 20 12.32 12.71 -3.16
N ASN A 21 11.96 12.03 -4.24
CA ASN A 21 11.31 12.64 -5.40
C ASN A 21 10.06 11.86 -5.86
N SER A 22 9.26 12.53 -6.70
CA SER A 22 8.02 11.98 -7.24
C SER A 22 8.23 10.75 -8.12
N GLY A 23 9.34 10.66 -8.85
CA GLY A 23 9.66 9.50 -9.69
C GLY A 23 9.80 8.22 -8.86
N THR A 24 10.55 8.27 -7.75
CA THR A 24 10.68 7.13 -6.83
C THR A 24 9.36 6.83 -6.11
N ARG A 25 8.58 7.87 -5.75
CA ARG A 25 7.25 7.69 -5.18
C ARG A 25 6.33 6.92 -6.14
N GLY A 26 6.33 7.28 -7.42
CA GLY A 26 5.54 6.62 -8.46
C GLY A 26 5.86 5.13 -8.54
N LYS A 27 7.15 4.77 -8.60
CA LYS A 27 7.59 3.36 -8.64
C LYS A 27 7.09 2.53 -7.46
N ILE A 28 7.18 3.07 -6.24
CA ILE A 28 6.68 2.38 -5.03
C ILE A 28 5.16 2.25 -5.09
N GLN A 29 4.46 3.31 -5.50
CA GLN A 29 3.02 3.33 -5.58
C GLN A 29 2.48 2.32 -6.60
N GLU A 30 3.05 2.31 -7.81
CA GLU A 30 2.68 1.40 -8.88
C GLU A 30 2.89 -0.05 -8.48
N ALA A 31 4.06 -0.40 -7.93
CA ALA A 31 4.37 -1.77 -7.53
C ALA A 31 3.39 -2.30 -6.47
N VAL A 32 3.09 -1.52 -5.44
CA VAL A 32 2.19 -1.94 -4.36
C VAL A 32 0.74 -2.00 -4.82
N LEU A 33 0.27 -1.02 -5.60
CA LEU A 33 -1.11 -1.02 -6.09
C LEU A 33 -1.37 -2.14 -7.10
N ALA A 34 -0.39 -2.45 -7.96
CA ALA A 34 -0.50 -3.55 -8.91
C ALA A 34 -0.72 -4.89 -8.19
N GLU A 35 0.05 -5.16 -7.13
CA GLU A 35 -0.10 -6.40 -6.37
C GLU A 35 -1.38 -6.41 -5.54
N TYR A 36 -1.75 -5.27 -4.94
CA TYR A 36 -3.01 -5.13 -4.22
C TYR A 36 -4.23 -5.45 -5.11
N HIS A 37 -4.27 -4.92 -6.32
CA HIS A 37 -5.37 -5.21 -7.26
C HIS A 37 -5.37 -6.67 -7.71
N ARG A 38 -4.19 -7.25 -8.00
CA ARG A 38 -4.05 -8.68 -8.34
C ARG A 38 -4.62 -9.57 -7.23
N LEU A 39 -4.36 -9.24 -5.96
CA LEU A 39 -4.90 -10.00 -4.83
C LEU A 39 -6.39 -9.77 -4.61
N GLY A 40 -6.90 -8.57 -4.90
CA GLY A 40 -8.34 -8.30 -4.87
C GLY A 40 -9.12 -9.10 -5.90
N GLU A 41 -8.55 -9.37 -7.09
CA GLU A 41 -9.16 -10.25 -8.09
C GLU A 41 -9.30 -11.70 -7.57
N LEU A 42 -8.33 -12.19 -6.79
CA LEU A 42 -8.42 -13.49 -6.13
C LEU A 42 -9.54 -13.54 -5.09
N GLU A 43 -9.75 -12.48 -4.31
CA GLU A 43 -10.86 -12.39 -3.34
C GLU A 43 -12.22 -12.51 -4.04
N VAL A 44 -12.38 -11.91 -5.21
CA VAL A 44 -13.61 -12.03 -6.03
C VAL A 44 -13.83 -13.48 -6.47
N GLU A 45 -12.79 -14.20 -6.91
CA GLU A 45 -12.91 -15.62 -7.28
C GLU A 45 -13.36 -16.50 -6.10
N PHE A 46 -12.92 -16.20 -4.87
CA PHE A 46 -13.35 -16.92 -3.68
C PHE A 46 -14.83 -16.65 -3.33
N GLU A 47 -15.30 -15.41 -3.49
CA GLU A 47 -16.71 -15.07 -3.26
C GLU A 47 -17.64 -15.77 -4.26
N GLU A 48 -17.26 -15.84 -5.54
CA GLU A 48 -18.02 -16.55 -6.57
C GLU A 48 -18.07 -18.06 -6.35
N ALA A 49 -16.94 -18.66 -5.91
CA ALA A 49 -16.86 -20.08 -5.60
C ALA A 49 -17.69 -20.47 -4.35
N GLY A 50 -17.83 -19.57 -3.37
CA GLY A 50 -18.64 -19.80 -2.16
C GLY A 50 -20.14 -19.56 -2.33
N ALA A 51 -20.53 -18.84 -3.39
CA ALA A 51 -21.93 -18.56 -3.72
C ALA A 51 -22.59 -19.61 -4.64
N SER A 52 -21.82 -20.61 -5.10
CA SER A 52 -22.27 -21.70 -6.00
C SER A 52 -22.62 -22.99 -5.28
#